data_AF-K9V155-F1
#
_entry.id   AF-K9V155-F1
#
_cell.length_a   1.000
_cell.length_b   1.000
_cell.length_c   1.000
_cell.angle_alpha   90.00
_cell.angle_beta   90.00
_cell.angle_gamma   90.00
#
_symmetry.space_group_name_H-M   'P 1'
#
loop_
_entity.id
_entity.type
_entity.pdbx_description
1 polymer ?
#
loop_
_entity_poly.entity_id
_entity_poly.type
_entity_poly.pdbx_seq_one_letter_code
_entity_poly.pdbx_strand_id
1 'polypeptide(L)'
;MLPICYQFRDESLLALRKTSTLAVGINLLSVVAGTVIGVWVAVPPTQERQEIKSLQPILIGVGLGEISGLILALLVIWIRGEHERSI
;
A
#
# COMPACT_ATOMS: atom_id res chain seq x y z
N MET A 1 -3.36 40.12 3.89
CA MET A 1 -2.19 39.23 3.72
C MET A 1 -2.28 37.93 4.54
N LEU A 2 -2.82 37.92 5.78
CA LEU A 2 -3.03 36.67 6.54
C LEU A 2 -3.88 35.56 5.86
N PRO A 3 -5.02 35.83 5.19
CA PRO A 3 -5.88 34.75 4.70
C PRO A 3 -5.24 33.89 3.60
N ILE A 4 -4.33 34.47 2.81
CA ILE A 4 -3.61 33.79 1.74
C ILE A 4 -2.63 32.77 2.32
N CYS A 5 -1.91 33.12 3.40
CA CYS A 5 -0.98 32.20 4.06
C CYS A 5 -1.71 31.00 4.71
N TYR A 6 -2.91 31.22 5.26
CA TYR A 6 -3.74 30.12 5.76
C TYR A 6 -4.22 29.20 4.64
N GLN A 7 -4.64 29.76 3.51
CA GLN A 7 -5.06 28.96 2.36
C GLN A 7 -3.93 28.08 1.80
N PHE A 8 -2.72 28.62 1.64
CA PHE A 8 -1.54 27.83 1.21
C PHE A 8 -1.17 26.73 2.22
N ARG A 9 -1.34 26.99 3.51
CA ARG A 9 -1.11 25.99 4.57
C ARG A 9 -2.13 24.85 4.48
N ASP A 10 -3.40 25.18 4.27
CA ASP A 10 -4.46 24.17 4.20
C ASP A 10 -4.32 23.30 2.93
N GLU A 11 -3.94 23.91 1.80
CA GLU A 11 -3.68 23.18 0.55
C GLU A 11 -2.47 22.23 0.67
N SER A 12 -1.39 22.68 1.29
CA SER A 12 -0.20 21.83 1.54
C SER A 12 -0.49 20.68 2.51
N LEU A 13 -1.24 20.93 3.59
CA LEU A 13 -1.69 19.87 4.51
C LEU A 13 -2.64 18.88 3.83
N LEU A 14 -3.53 19.36 2.97
CA LEU A 14 -4.43 18.51 2.20
C LEU A 14 -3.65 17.62 1.21
N ALA A 15 -2.64 18.17 0.55
CA ALA A 15 -1.74 17.41 -0.34
C ALA A 15 -1.00 16.33 0.44
N LEU A 16 -0.42 16.67 1.59
CA LEU A 16 0.28 15.72 2.47
C LEU A 16 -0.63 14.60 2.96
N ARG A 17 -1.88 14.92 3.31
CA ARG A 17 -2.86 13.92 3.73
C ARG A 17 -3.21 12.97 2.59
N LYS A 18 -3.38 13.48 1.37
CA LYS A 18 -3.68 12.68 0.19
C LYS A 18 -2.53 11.73 -0.14
N THR A 19 -1.28 12.19 -0.08
CA THR A 19 -0.10 11.33 -0.32
C THR A 19 0.04 10.25 0.74
N SER A 20 -0.11 10.60 2.01
CA SER A 20 -0.08 9.64 3.12
C SER A 20 -1.19 8.59 3.00
N THR A 21 -2.43 9.02 2.73
CA THR A 21 -3.57 8.10 2.57
C THR A 21 -3.36 7.16 1.39
N LEU A 22 -2.83 7.68 0.27
CA LEU A 22 -2.52 6.87 -0.91
C LEU A 22 -1.44 5.83 -0.61
N ALA A 23 -0.37 6.20 0.08
CA ALA A 23 0.71 5.30 0.47
C ALA A 23 0.21 4.16 1.38
N VAL A 24 -0.63 4.49 2.37
CA VAL A 24 -1.28 3.49 3.24
C VAL A 24 -2.20 2.58 2.42
N GLY A 25 -2.97 3.14 1.50
CA GLY A 25 -3.85 2.38 0.61
C GLY A 25 -3.09 1.38 -0.27
N ILE A 26 -1.98 1.80 -0.87
CA ILE A 26 -1.11 0.93 -1.67
C ILE A 26 -0.58 -0.21 -0.82
N ASN A 27 -0.07 0.09 0.37
CA ASN A 27 0.47 -0.94 1.25
C ASN A 27 -0.61 -1.96 1.65
N LEU A 28 -1.79 -1.48 2.08
CA LEU A 28 -2.90 -2.34 2.46
C LEU A 28 -3.36 -3.24 1.31
N LEU A 29 -3.52 -2.69 0.10
CA LEU A 29 -3.92 -3.46 -1.07
C LEU A 29 -2.88 -4.52 -1.44
N SER A 30 -1.59 -4.18 -1.32
CA SER A 30 -0.51 -5.12 -1.60
C SER A 30 -0.49 -6.29 -0.61
N VAL A 31 -0.69 -6.01 0.69
CA VAL A 31 -0.80 -7.04 1.72
C VAL A 31 -2.00 -7.94 1.48
N VAL A 32 -3.17 -7.36 1.17
CA VAL A 32 -4.38 -8.14 0.86
C VAL A 32 -4.15 -9.03 -0.36
N ALA A 33 -3.58 -8.49 -1.44
CA ALA A 33 -3.27 -9.25 -2.64
C ALA A 33 -2.28 -10.40 -2.35
N GLY A 34 -1.20 -10.12 -1.63
CA GLY A 34 -0.23 -11.13 -1.22
C GLY A 34 -0.85 -12.22 -0.34
N THR A 35 -1.73 -11.84 0.57
CA THR A 35 -2.48 -12.78 1.42
C THR A 35 -3.40 -13.68 0.58
N VAL A 36 -4.15 -13.11 -0.36
CA VAL A 36 -5.05 -13.87 -1.25
C VAL A 36 -4.25 -14.88 -2.09
N ILE A 37 -3.13 -14.45 -2.66
CA ILE A 37 -2.25 -15.34 -3.43
C ILE A 37 -1.69 -16.45 -2.53
N GLY A 38 -1.21 -16.10 -1.33
CA GLY A 38 -0.70 -17.08 -0.36
C GLY A 38 -1.77 -18.10 0.05
N VAL A 39 -3.03 -17.66 0.23
CA VAL A 39 -4.17 -18.52 0.50
C VAL A 39 -4.49 -19.43 -0.68
N TRP A 40 -4.48 -18.93 -1.92
CA TRP A 40 -4.69 -19.76 -3.11
C TRP A 40 -3.62 -20.83 -3.29
N VAL A 41 -2.38 -20.55 -2.88
CA VAL A 41 -1.30 -21.55 -2.87
C VAL A 41 -1.49 -22.56 -1.73
N ALA A 42 -1.93 -22.10 -0.56
CA ALA A 42 -2.16 -22.95 0.61
C ALA A 42 -3.36 -23.88 0.47
N VAL A 43 -4.45 -23.34 -0.09
CA VAL A 43 -5.74 -23.99 -0.30
C VAL A 43 -6.22 -23.61 -1.70
N PRO A 44 -5.81 -24.36 -2.73
CA PRO A 44 -6.28 -24.12 -4.08
C PRO A 44 -7.80 -24.26 -4.16
N PRO A 45 -8.49 -23.40 -4.92
CA PRO A 45 -9.95 -23.36 -4.98
C PRO A 45 -10.57 -24.63 -5.59
N THR A 46 -9.76 -25.47 -6.22
CA THR A 46 -10.16 -26.74 -6.85
C THR A 46 -10.15 -27.93 -5.89
N GLN A 47 -9.74 -27.74 -4.63
CA GLN A 47 -9.59 -28.83 -3.67
C GLN A 47 -10.94 -29.16 -2.99
N GLU A 48 -11.42 -30.40 -3.14
CA GLU A 48 -12.71 -30.84 -2.55
C GLU A 48 -12.74 -30.79 -1.01
N ARG A 49 -11.59 -30.99 -0.36
CA ARG A 49 -11.41 -30.79 1.08
C ARG A 49 -10.44 -29.64 1.32
N GLN A 50 -10.98 -28.51 1.78
CA GLN A 50 -10.24 -27.31 2.17
C GLN A 50 -9.59 -27.50 3.54
N GLU A 51 -8.51 -28.28 3.57
CA GLU A 51 -7.69 -28.45 4.77
C GLU A 51 -6.41 -27.63 4.65
N ILE A 52 -6.21 -26.69 5.58
CA ILE A 52 -4.97 -25.92 5.67
C ILE A 52 -3.89 -26.80 6.28
N LYS A 53 -3.06 -27.42 5.43
CA LYS A 53 -1.95 -28.27 5.90
C LYS A 53 -0.75 -27.46 6.40
N SER A 54 -0.58 -26.23 5.92
CA SER A 54 0.52 -25.35 6.31
C SER A 54 0.16 -23.88 6.12
N LEU A 55 0.50 -23.05 7.10
CA LEU A 55 0.37 -21.59 7.05
C LEU A 55 1.53 -20.89 6.34
N GLN A 56 2.63 -21.62 6.07
CA GLN A 56 3.83 -21.07 5.42
C GLN A 56 3.53 -20.33 4.10
N PRO A 57 2.78 -20.90 3.14
CA PRO A 57 2.43 -20.21 1.89
C PRO A 57 1.66 -18.89 2.11
N ILE A 58 0.80 -18.83 3.14
CA ILE A 58 0.07 -17.62 3.49
C ILE A 58 1.04 -16.58 4.06
N LEU A 59 1.92 -16.95 4.98
CA LEU A 59 2.93 -16.03 5.54
C LEU A 59 3.87 -15.49 4.46
N ILE A 60 4.31 -16.35 3.53
CA ILE A 60 5.17 -15.93 2.42
C ILE A 60 4.43 -14.94 1.52
N GLY A 61 3.16 -15.21 1.21
CA GLY A 61 2.31 -14.31 0.44
C GLY A 61 2.14 -12.94 1.12
N VAL A 62 1.84 -12.92 2.41
CA VAL A 62 1.73 -11.69 3.22
C VAL A 62 3.05 -10.91 3.20
N GLY A 63 4.17 -11.58 3.44
CA GLY A 63 5.49 -10.94 3.49
C GLY A 63 5.90 -10.32 2.15
N LEU A 64 5.66 -11.03 1.04
CA LEU A 64 5.88 -10.48 -0.30
C LEU A 64 4.94 -9.30 -0.59
N GLY A 65 3.68 -9.39 -0.15
CA GLY A 65 2.69 -8.31 -0.25
C GLY A 65 3.13 -7.05 0.49
N GLU A 66 3.63 -7.17 1.72
CA GLU A 66 4.17 -6.03 2.49
C GLU A 66 5.39 -5.41 1.80
N ILE A 67 6.39 -6.22 1.44
CA ILE A 67 7.63 -5.69 0.84
C ILE A 67 7.32 -4.95 -0.46
N SER A 68 6.52 -5.54 -1.34
CA SER A 68 6.11 -4.90 -2.60
C SER A 68 5.26 -3.64 -2.37
N GLY A 69 4.35 -3.67 -1.38
CA GLY A 69 3.52 -2.53 -1.01
C GLY A 69 4.34 -1.36 -0.48
N LEU A 70 5.33 -1.62 0.36
CA LEU A 70 6.26 -0.62 0.88
C LEU A 70 7.12 -0.01 -0.24
N ILE A 71 7.66 -0.82 -1.15
CA ILE A 71 8.45 -0.32 -2.29
C ILE A 71 7.59 0.61 -3.16
N LEU A 72 6.36 0.20 -3.50
CA LEU A 72 5.44 1.01 -4.30
C LEU A 72 5.04 2.30 -3.57
N ALA A 73 4.74 2.22 -2.28
CA ALA A 73 4.41 3.38 -1.46
C ALA A 73 5.57 4.40 -1.43
N LEU A 74 6.80 3.93 -1.22
CA LEU A 74 7.99 4.78 -1.23
C LEU A 74 8.23 5.41 -2.60
N LEU A 75 8.05 4.67 -3.69
CA LEU A 75 8.14 5.21 -5.05
C LEU A 75 7.11 6.32 -5.30
N VAL A 76 5.87 6.14 -4.87
CA VAL A 76 4.82 7.15 -5.04
C VAL A 76 5.12 8.41 -4.23
N ILE A 77 5.62 8.25 -3.00
CA ILE A 77 6.08 9.39 -2.17
C ILE A 77 7.24 10.10 -2.86
N TRP A 78 8.21 9.34 -3.38
CA TRP A 78 9.38 9.88 -4.08
C TRP A 78 9.00 10.71 -5.31
N ILE A 79 8.21 10.13 -6.22
CA ILE A 79 7.81 10.78 -7.49
C ILE A 79 7.03 12.07 -7.20
N ARG A 80 6.13 12.06 -6.21
CA ARG A 80 5.39 13.27 -5.82
C ARG A 80 6.28 14.31 -5.15
N GLY A 81 7.25 13.88 -4.33
CA GLY A 81 8.22 14.78 -3.71
C GLY A 81 9.15 15.44 -4.73
N GLU A 82 9.53 14.75 -5.82
CA GLU A 82 10.25 15.38 -6.93
C GLU A 82 9.38 16.37 -7.70
N HIS A 83 8.10 16.05 -7.93
CA HIS A 83 7.17 16.96 -8.61
C HIS A 83 7.00 18.29 -7.85
N GLU A 84 6.91 18.24 -6.51
CA GLU A 84 6.80 19.45 -5.68
C GLU A 84 8.10 20.26 -5.56
N ARG A 85 9.28 19.65 -5.80
CA ARG A 85 10.59 20.37 -5.78
C ARG A 85 10.95 21.01 -7.13
N SER A 86 10.32 20.58 -8.22
CA SER A 86 10.59 21.08 -9.57
C SER A 86 9.72 22.27 -9.98
N ILE A 87 8.72 22.62 -9.17
CA ILE A 87 7.79 23.76 -9.35
C ILE A 87 8.20 24.86 -8.39
#